data_AF-A0A229SH57-F1
#
_entry.id   AF-A0A229SH57-F1
#
_cell.length_a   1.000
_cell.length_b   1.000
_cell.length_c   1.000
_cell.angle_alpha   90.00
_cell.angle_beta   90.00
_cell.angle_gamma   90.00
#
_symmetry.space_group_name_H-M   'P 1'
#
loop_
_entity.id
_entity.type
_entity.pdbx_description
1 polymer ?
#
loop_
_entity_poly.entity_id
_entity_poly.type
_entity_poly.pdbx_seq_one_letter_code
_entity_poly.pdbx_strand_id
1 'polypeptide(L)'
;MRRKSSDSTAAALLTLLAGSLLLPVLLVGVVFLLIGLNRGSGPGPYTVIFAKAGDECGAMGQYLDASTGKPLQCMGPGGFRTASLEFPGFSREQNDEVRHWLTTLAEDGELSVFDHRSVQAKIDGIAAGLPPGTRVERESGTTEIWIGAALTAVGLSVGSGFAWRWYRDRRTGF
;
A
#
# COMPACT_ATOMS: atom_id res chain seq x y z
N MET A 1 -1.73 20.33 -57.31
CA MET A 1 -1.36 19.25 -56.37
C MET A 1 -0.33 19.76 -55.37
N ARG A 2 -0.75 20.18 -54.16
CA ARG A 2 0.16 20.67 -53.09
C ARG A 2 -0.45 20.37 -51.71
N ARG A 3 -0.53 19.08 -51.36
CA ARG A 3 -0.86 18.55 -50.02
C ARG A 3 0.06 17.34 -49.80
N LYS A 4 1.26 17.57 -49.26
CA LYS A 4 2.18 16.47 -48.89
C LYS A 4 3.11 16.89 -47.75
N SER A 5 3.42 18.18 -47.67
CA SER A 5 4.24 18.77 -46.61
C SER A 5 3.57 18.82 -45.22
N SER A 6 2.24 19.02 -45.15
CA SER A 6 1.54 19.18 -43.86
C SER A 6 1.37 17.87 -43.09
N ASP A 7 1.25 16.74 -43.79
CA ASP A 7 1.01 15.44 -43.16
C ASP A 7 2.27 14.86 -42.51
N SER A 8 3.45 15.15 -43.10
CA SER A 8 4.72 14.62 -42.60
C SER A 8 5.16 15.31 -41.29
N THR A 9 4.93 16.62 -41.17
CA THR A 9 5.22 17.38 -39.94
C THR A 9 4.24 17.02 -38.82
N ALA A 10 2.96 16.81 -39.14
CA ALA A 10 1.97 16.36 -38.17
C ALA A 10 2.29 14.94 -37.64
N ALA A 11 2.67 14.02 -38.53
CA ALA A 11 3.07 12.67 -38.15
C ALA A 11 4.34 12.65 -37.28
N ALA A 12 5.33 13.48 -37.59
CA ALA A 12 6.57 13.62 -36.81
C ALA A 12 6.31 14.23 -35.42
N LEU A 13 5.47 15.26 -35.33
CA LEU A 13 5.06 15.85 -34.05
C LEU A 13 4.30 14.85 -33.19
N LEU A 14 3.36 14.09 -33.77
CA LEU A 14 2.60 13.06 -33.05
C LEU A 14 3.50 11.93 -32.54
N THR A 15 4.54 11.53 -33.29
CA THR A 15 5.49 10.50 -32.83
C THR A 15 6.40 11.01 -31.72
N LEU A 16 6.85 12.26 -31.78
CA LEU A 16 7.63 12.88 -30.71
C LEU A 16 6.79 13.07 -29.43
N LEU A 17 5.53 13.50 -29.57
CA LEU A 17 4.58 13.59 -28.46
C LEU A 17 4.28 12.22 -27.85
N ALA A 18 4.01 11.20 -28.66
CA ALA A 18 3.79 9.84 -28.19
C ALA A 18 5.04 9.24 -27.49
N GLY A 19 6.24 9.50 -28.03
CA GLY A 19 7.51 9.12 -27.41
C GLY A 19 7.75 9.85 -26.08
N SER A 20 7.42 11.14 -26.00
CA SER A 20 7.54 11.94 -24.78
C SER A 20 6.59 11.51 -23.67
N LEU A 21 5.40 11.00 -24.02
CA LEU A 21 4.38 10.54 -23.07
C LEU A 21 4.61 9.11 -22.57
N LEU A 22 5.38 8.30 -23.30
CA LEU A 22 5.67 6.91 -22.93
C LEU A 22 6.39 6.77 -21.60
N LEU A 23 7.48 7.52 -21.41
CA LEU A 23 8.29 7.48 -20.19
C LEU A 23 7.49 7.91 -18.93
N PRO A 24 6.78 9.06 -18.90
CA PRO A 24 6.00 9.43 -17.74
C PRO A 24 4.85 8.45 -17.46
N VAL A 25 4.17 7.91 -18.49
CA VAL A 25 3.11 6.91 -18.30
C VAL A 25 3.65 5.62 -17.68
N LEU A 26 4.82 5.14 -18.13
CA LEU A 26 5.49 3.98 -17.55
C LEU A 26 5.93 4.25 -16.11
N LEU A 27 6.53 5.41 -15.82
CA LEU A 27 6.95 5.77 -14.47
C LEU A 27 5.76 5.82 -13.51
N VAL A 28 4.66 6.45 -13.92
CA VAL A 28 3.43 6.48 -13.12
C VAL A 28 2.89 5.06 -12.92
N GLY A 29 2.84 4.24 -13.98
CA GLY A 29 2.39 2.83 -13.88
C GLY A 29 3.21 2.01 -12.88
N VAL A 30 4.53 2.12 -12.92
CA VAL A 30 5.45 1.43 -11.99
C VAL A 30 5.26 1.93 -10.56
N VAL A 31 5.09 3.24 -10.34
CA VAL A 31 4.84 3.80 -9.00
C VAL A 31 3.54 3.27 -8.42
N PHE A 32 2.45 3.25 -9.19
CA PHE A 32 1.17 2.69 -8.73
C PHE A 32 1.26 1.18 -8.44
N LEU A 33 2.00 0.41 -9.26
CA LEU A 33 2.28 -1.00 -8.97
C LEU A 33 3.03 -1.18 -7.64
N LEU A 34 4.11 -0.41 -7.42
CA LEU A 34 4.89 -0.49 -6.19
C LEU A 34 4.06 -0.11 -4.96
N ILE A 35 3.25 0.94 -5.06
CA ILE A 35 2.35 1.37 -3.98
C ILE A 35 1.30 0.28 -3.71
N GLY A 36 0.64 -0.24 -4.76
CA GLY A 36 -0.40 -1.25 -4.61
C GLY A 36 0.12 -2.57 -4.02
N LEU A 37 1.30 -3.02 -4.46
CA LEU A 37 1.98 -4.19 -3.90
C LEU A 37 2.38 -3.96 -2.43
N ASN A 38 2.85 -2.77 -2.08
CA ASN A 38 3.24 -2.45 -0.69
C ASN A 38 2.06 -2.13 0.24
N ARG A 39 0.89 -1.74 -0.27
CA ARG A 39 -0.32 -1.57 0.56
C ARG A 39 -0.79 -2.89 1.16
N GLY A 40 -0.55 -4.01 0.48
CA GLY A 40 -0.80 -5.35 1.01
C GLY A 40 0.07 -5.72 2.21
N SER A 41 1.18 -5.01 2.48
CA SER A 41 2.14 -5.33 3.55
C SER A 41 2.14 -4.35 4.74
N GLY A 42 1.42 -3.23 4.68
CA GLY A 42 1.37 -2.25 5.78
C GLY A 42 0.54 -2.71 6.99
N PRO A 43 0.65 -2.12 8.17
CA PRO A 43 -0.25 -2.46 9.27
C PRO A 43 -1.71 -2.11 8.94
N GLY A 44 -2.64 -3.04 9.20
CA GLY A 44 -4.08 -2.86 8.99
C GLY A 44 -4.79 -2.32 10.25
N PRO A 45 -6.12 -2.11 10.18
CA PRO A 45 -6.91 -1.58 11.29
C PRO A 45 -6.93 -2.49 12.54
N TYR A 46 -6.66 -3.78 12.35
CA TYR A 46 -6.57 -4.80 13.40
C TYR A 46 -5.14 -5.26 13.69
N THR A 47 -4.13 -4.62 13.10
CA THR A 47 -2.74 -5.00 13.31
C THR A 47 -2.20 -4.36 14.58
N VAL A 48 -1.60 -5.16 15.46
CA VAL A 48 -0.88 -4.69 16.64
C VAL A 48 0.60 -4.55 16.31
N ILE A 49 1.26 -3.54 16.85
CA ILE A 49 2.69 -3.31 16.65
C ILE A 49 3.32 -3.03 18.02
N PHE A 50 4.35 -3.80 18.36
CA PHE A 50 5.14 -3.53 19.56
C PHE A 50 6.24 -2.53 19.22
N ALA A 51 6.27 -1.43 19.96
CA ALA A 51 7.22 -0.34 19.79
C ALA A 51 7.67 0.18 21.17
N LYS A 52 8.70 1.02 21.20
CA LYS A 52 9.23 1.63 22.42
C LYS A 52 8.92 3.12 22.47
N ALA A 53 8.91 3.69 23.67
CA ALA A 53 8.71 5.11 23.86
C ALA A 53 9.78 5.90 23.10
N GLY A 54 9.34 6.81 22.23
CA GLY A 54 10.21 7.58 21.33
C GLY A 54 10.21 7.08 19.87
N ASP A 55 9.61 5.94 19.57
CA ASP A 55 9.47 5.45 18.20
C ASP A 55 8.42 6.23 17.40
N GLU A 56 8.61 6.30 16.08
CA GLU A 56 7.64 6.86 15.14
C GLU A 56 6.48 5.88 14.91
N CYS A 57 5.25 6.40 14.99
CA CYS A 57 4.05 5.63 14.69
C CYS A 57 3.54 5.93 13.29
N GLY A 58 3.23 4.86 12.55
CA GLY A 58 2.55 4.93 11.28
C GLY A 58 1.09 5.40 11.38
N ALA A 59 0.48 5.61 10.22
CA ALA A 59 -0.90 6.09 10.12
C ALA A 59 -1.95 5.04 10.55
N MET A 60 -1.59 3.76 10.50
CA MET A 60 -2.47 2.60 10.73
C MET A 60 -1.82 1.62 11.72
N GLY A 61 -2.63 0.79 12.38
CA GLY A 61 -2.22 -0.16 13.41
C GLY A 61 -2.30 0.38 14.83
N GLN A 62 -2.37 -0.52 15.80
CA GLN A 62 -2.38 -0.23 17.23
C GLN A 62 -1.00 -0.43 17.84
N TYR A 63 -0.37 0.67 18.27
CA TYR A 63 0.98 0.65 18.81
C TYR A 63 0.95 0.43 20.32
N LEU A 64 1.69 -0.56 20.79
CA LEU A 64 1.80 -0.94 22.18
C LEU A 64 3.25 -0.87 22.63
N ASP A 65 3.43 -0.46 23.88
CA ASP A 65 4.71 -0.55 24.54
C ASP A 65 5.08 -2.01 24.78
N ALA A 66 6.19 -2.47 24.20
CA ALA A 66 6.66 -3.85 24.32
C ALA A 66 6.94 -4.27 25.78
N SER A 67 7.23 -3.32 26.66
CA SER A 67 7.60 -3.57 28.06
C SER A 67 6.41 -3.60 29.01
N THR A 68 5.31 -2.91 28.67
CA THR A 68 4.15 -2.79 29.57
C THR A 68 2.85 -3.31 28.97
N GLY A 69 2.80 -3.61 27.67
CA GLY A 69 1.58 -3.98 26.95
C GLY A 69 0.54 -2.86 26.85
N LYS A 70 0.87 -1.66 27.32
CA LYS A 70 -0.03 -0.50 27.31
C LYS A 70 0.01 0.22 25.97
N PRO A 71 -1.05 0.98 25.62
CA PRO A 71 -1.04 1.79 24.41
C PRO A 71 0.12 2.79 24.44
N LEU A 72 0.92 2.78 23.37
CA LEU A 72 2.06 3.66 23.25
C LEU A 72 1.59 5.06 22.84
N GLN A 73 2.21 6.07 23.43
CA GLN A 73 2.09 7.46 22.99
C GLN A 73 3.29 7.78 22.11
N CYS A 74 3.04 8.11 20.85
CA CYS A 74 4.08 8.22 19.83
C CYS A 74 3.78 9.34 18.84
N MET A 75 4.81 9.81 18.16
CA MET A 75 4.68 10.85 17.14
C MET A 75 4.33 10.19 15.80
N GLY A 76 3.22 10.61 15.21
CA GLY A 76 2.77 10.10 13.92
C GLY A 76 2.39 11.22 12.94
N PRO A 77 1.98 10.88 11.71
CA PRO A 77 1.51 11.86 10.75
C PRO A 77 0.31 12.62 11.31
N GLY A 78 0.49 13.93 11.53
CA GLY A 78 -0.52 14.82 12.14
C GLY A 78 -0.31 15.15 13.62
N GLY A 79 0.76 14.67 14.28
CA GLY A 79 1.13 15.04 15.65
C GLY A 79 1.20 13.86 16.63
N PHE A 80 1.05 14.15 17.92
CA PHE A 80 1.03 13.11 18.96
C PHE A 80 -0.22 12.24 18.80
N ARG A 81 0.00 10.93 18.65
CA ARG A 81 -1.04 9.92 18.67
C ARG A 81 -0.92 9.13 19.96
N THR A 82 -1.99 9.12 20.74
CA THR A 82 -2.24 8.06 21.72
C THR A 82 -2.88 6.91 20.96
N ALA A 83 -2.18 5.77 20.87
CA ALA A 83 -2.88 4.54 20.51
C ALA A 83 -3.99 4.31 21.55
N SER A 84 -5.19 3.97 21.10
CA SER A 84 -6.26 3.50 21.97
C SER A 84 -6.49 2.05 21.59
N LEU A 85 -6.39 1.13 22.55
CA LEU A 85 -6.66 -0.30 22.38
C LEU A 85 -8.17 -0.52 22.19
N GLU A 86 -8.69 0.02 21.10
CA GLU A 86 -10.08 -0.02 20.68
C GLU A 86 -10.09 -0.43 19.22
N PHE A 87 -10.41 -1.69 18.98
CA PHE A 87 -10.53 -2.21 17.64
C PHE A 87 -11.91 -1.86 17.07
N PRO A 88 -11.98 -1.37 15.82
CA PRO A 88 -13.25 -0.97 15.23
C PRO A 88 -14.15 -2.19 15.06
N GLY A 89 -15.38 -2.09 15.57
CA GLY A 89 -16.38 -3.16 15.54
C GLY A 89 -16.33 -4.12 16.74
N PHE A 90 -15.31 -4.05 17.60
CA PHE A 90 -15.24 -4.88 18.81
C PHE A 90 -16.16 -4.31 19.88
N SER A 91 -16.77 -5.19 20.69
CA SER A 91 -17.49 -4.77 21.89
C SER A 91 -16.52 -4.26 22.95
N ARG A 92 -17.04 -3.56 23.97
CA ARG A 92 -16.23 -3.08 25.09
C ARG A 92 -15.58 -4.25 25.83
N GLU A 93 -16.33 -5.33 26.03
CA GLU A 93 -15.88 -6.55 26.70
C GLU A 93 -14.77 -7.25 25.90
N GLN A 94 -14.88 -7.29 24.56
CA GLN A 94 -13.84 -7.87 23.69
C GLN A 94 -12.55 -7.04 23.73
N ASN A 95 -12.66 -5.72 23.71
CA ASN A 95 -11.48 -4.84 23.85
C ASN A 95 -10.83 -4.96 25.23
N ASP A 96 -11.63 -5.08 26.29
CA ASP A 96 -11.13 -5.28 27.66
C ASP A 96 -10.47 -6.67 27.82
N GLU A 97 -10.99 -7.72 27.16
CA GLU A 97 -10.38 -9.04 27.13
C GLU A 97 -9.00 -9.01 26.45
N VAL A 98 -8.88 -8.36 25.29
CA VAL A 98 -7.61 -8.21 24.58
C VAL A 98 -6.61 -7.41 25.42
N ARG A 99 -7.07 -6.33 26.07
CA ARG A 99 -6.22 -5.52 26.97
C ARG A 99 -5.72 -6.32 28.16
N HIS A 100 -6.60 -7.08 28.81
CA HIS A 100 -6.23 -7.91 29.95
C HIS A 100 -5.18 -8.95 29.54
N TRP A 101 -5.40 -9.62 28.42
CA TRP A 101 -4.49 -10.63 27.92
C TRP A 101 -3.11 -10.08 27.53
N LEU A 102 -3.06 -8.91 26.88
CA LEU A 102 -1.82 -8.21 26.58
C LEU A 102 -1.05 -7.81 27.84
N THR A 103 -1.77 -7.39 28.88
CA THR A 103 -1.16 -7.03 30.17
C THR A 103 -0.57 -8.27 30.84
N THR A 104 -1.27 -9.41 30.83
CA THR A 104 -0.76 -10.69 31.36
C THR A 104 0.50 -11.13 30.61
N LEU A 105 0.53 -11.03 29.28
CA LEU A 105 1.71 -11.39 28.49
C LEU A 105 2.91 -10.49 28.80
N ALA A 106 2.68 -9.21 29.10
CA ALA A 106 3.74 -8.28 29.51
C ALA A 106 4.22 -8.50 30.96
N GLU A 107 3.37 -9.06 31.84
CA GLU A 107 3.77 -9.44 33.20
C GLU A 107 4.71 -10.66 33.21
N ASP A 108 4.58 -11.55 32.22
CA ASP A 108 5.47 -12.71 32.04
C ASP A 108 6.86 -12.34 31.45
N GLY A 109 7.04 -11.10 30.98
CA GLY A 109 8.29 -10.58 30.43
C GLY A 109 8.09 -9.53 29.32
N GLU A 110 9.16 -9.15 28.61
CA GLU A 110 9.00 -8.30 27.42
C GLU A 110 8.20 -9.03 26.33
N LEU A 111 7.24 -8.34 25.72
CA LEU A 111 6.43 -8.88 24.62
C LEU A 111 7.32 -9.29 23.45
N SER A 112 7.36 -10.59 23.17
CA SER A 112 8.21 -11.17 22.14
C SER A 112 7.51 -11.27 20.78
N VAL A 113 8.28 -11.60 19.74
CA VAL A 113 7.74 -11.88 18.39
C VAL A 113 6.79 -13.08 18.39
N PHE A 114 6.93 -14.01 19.33
CA PHE A 114 6.02 -15.15 19.47
C PHE A 114 4.68 -14.73 20.09
N ASP A 115 4.72 -13.80 21.06
CA ASP A 115 3.51 -13.22 21.65
C ASP A 115 2.76 -12.37 20.63
N HIS A 116 3.50 -11.68 19.76
CA HIS A 116 2.92 -10.93 18.64
C HIS A 116 2.04 -11.80 17.75
N ARG A 117 2.54 -12.97 17.31
CA ARG A 117 1.77 -13.88 16.44
C ARG A 117 0.53 -14.42 17.14
N SER A 118 0.65 -14.77 18.42
CA SER A 118 -0.47 -15.25 19.22
C SER A 118 -1.53 -14.17 19.37
N VAL A 119 -1.11 -12.95 19.72
CA VAL A 119 -1.97 -11.77 19.86
C VAL A 119 -2.70 -11.47 18.57
N GLN A 120 -1.97 -11.40 17.46
CA GLN A 120 -2.54 -11.14 16.15
C GLN A 120 -3.56 -12.22 15.76
N ALA A 121 -3.26 -13.50 16.00
CA ALA A 121 -4.18 -14.60 15.69
C ALA A 121 -5.50 -14.51 16.49
N LYS A 122 -5.47 -14.09 17.75
CA LYS A 122 -6.69 -13.92 18.55
C LYS A 122 -7.52 -12.73 18.06
N ILE A 123 -6.87 -11.61 17.75
CA ILE A 123 -7.53 -10.42 17.22
C ILE A 123 -8.15 -10.72 15.85
N ASP A 124 -7.41 -11.41 14.97
CA ASP A 124 -7.91 -11.85 13.66
C ASP A 124 -9.09 -12.82 13.81
N GLY A 125 -9.06 -13.69 14.82
CA GLY A 125 -10.18 -14.58 15.16
C GLY A 125 -11.44 -13.83 15.60
N ILE A 126 -11.31 -12.80 16.44
CA ILE A 126 -12.44 -11.96 16.86
C ILE A 126 -12.97 -11.16 15.65
N ALA A 127 -12.06 -10.56 14.87
CA ALA A 127 -12.40 -9.81 13.67
C ALA A 127 -13.13 -10.66 12.62
N ALA A 128 -12.73 -11.94 12.47
CA ALA A 128 -13.39 -12.90 11.58
C ALA A 128 -14.80 -13.30 12.06
N GLY A 129 -15.14 -13.07 13.33
CA GLY A 129 -16.47 -13.30 13.89
C GLY A 129 -17.42 -12.10 13.82
N LEU A 130 -16.94 -10.91 13.46
CA LEU A 130 -17.76 -9.69 13.44
C LEU A 130 -18.86 -9.72 12.37
N PRO A 131 -20.02 -9.08 12.59
CA PRO A 131 -21.05 -8.95 11.56
C PRO A 131 -20.52 -8.30 10.26
N PRO A 132 -21.05 -8.68 9.08
CA PRO A 132 -20.75 -7.95 7.85
C PRO A 132 -21.20 -6.48 7.98
N GLY A 133 -20.29 -5.54 7.74
CA GLY A 133 -20.53 -4.09 7.86
C GLY A 133 -19.94 -3.41 9.10
N THR A 134 -19.51 -4.16 10.13
CA THR A 134 -18.72 -3.62 11.25
C THR A 134 -17.22 -3.92 11.11
N ARG A 135 -16.87 -4.86 10.23
CA ARG A 135 -15.48 -5.14 9.86
C ARG A 135 -14.92 -3.98 9.04
N VAL A 136 -13.81 -3.42 9.50
CA VAL A 136 -13.01 -2.51 8.69
C VAL A 136 -12.10 -3.36 7.83
N GLU A 137 -12.42 -3.44 6.54
CA GLU A 137 -11.57 -4.15 5.59
C GLU A 137 -10.19 -3.51 5.59
N ARG A 138 -9.14 -4.33 5.52
CA ARG A 138 -7.81 -3.84 5.21
C ARG A 138 -7.87 -3.14 3.85
N GLU A 139 -7.31 -1.94 3.74
CA GLU A 139 -7.21 -1.28 2.44
C GLU A 139 -6.46 -2.19 1.48
N SER A 140 -7.17 -2.73 0.50
CA SER A 140 -6.57 -3.57 -0.51
C SER A 140 -5.97 -2.68 -1.58
N GLY A 141 -4.66 -2.81 -1.82
CA GLY A 141 -3.98 -2.15 -2.94
C GLY A 141 -4.40 -2.65 -4.32
N THR A 142 -5.44 -3.50 -4.42
CA THR A 142 -5.92 -4.11 -5.67
C THR A 142 -6.21 -3.06 -6.74
N THR A 143 -6.84 -1.96 -6.38
CA THR A 143 -7.17 -0.87 -7.32
C THR A 143 -5.90 -0.28 -7.91
N GLU A 144 -4.90 0.04 -7.09
CA GLU A 144 -3.62 0.61 -7.52
C GLU A 144 -2.78 -0.40 -8.31
N ILE A 145 -2.86 -1.68 -7.98
CA ILE A 145 -2.26 -2.75 -8.77
C ILE A 145 -2.89 -2.79 -10.17
N TRP A 146 -4.21 -2.75 -10.29
CA TRP A 146 -4.88 -2.73 -11.58
C TRP A 146 -4.55 -1.49 -12.40
N ILE A 147 -4.55 -0.30 -11.78
CA ILE A 147 -4.16 0.96 -12.43
C ILE A 147 -2.72 0.86 -12.91
N GLY A 148 -1.81 0.44 -12.04
CA GLY A 148 -0.40 0.33 -12.38
C GLY A 148 -0.13 -0.72 -13.47
N ALA A 149 -0.80 -1.87 -13.40
CA ALA A 149 -0.71 -2.92 -14.42
C ALA A 149 -1.23 -2.44 -15.78
N ALA A 150 -2.39 -1.77 -15.81
CA ALA A 150 -2.96 -1.21 -17.03
C ALA A 150 -2.02 -0.15 -17.67
N LEU A 151 -1.52 0.79 -16.87
CA LEU A 151 -0.61 1.84 -17.35
C LEU A 151 0.71 1.26 -17.86
N THR A 152 1.27 0.27 -17.16
CA THR A 152 2.52 -0.39 -17.56
C THR A 152 2.33 -1.20 -18.85
N ALA A 153 1.22 -1.92 -18.99
CA ALA A 153 0.89 -2.68 -20.20
C ALA A 153 0.69 -1.76 -21.41
N VAL A 154 0.00 -0.64 -21.24
CA VAL A 154 -0.17 0.38 -22.31
C VAL A 154 1.18 0.97 -22.70
N GLY A 155 2.01 1.36 -21.73
CA GLY A 155 3.35 1.89 -21.98
C GLY A 155 4.25 0.91 -22.76
N LEU A 156 4.28 -0.36 -22.36
CA LEU A 156 5.08 -1.38 -23.06
C LEU A 156 4.55 -1.68 -24.47
N SER A 157 3.23 -1.67 -24.66
CA SER A 157 2.62 -1.92 -25.97
C SER A 157 2.93 -0.79 -26.95
N VAL A 158 2.84 0.47 -26.51
CA VAL A 158 3.16 1.63 -27.35
C VAL A 158 4.69 1.71 -27.60
N GLY A 159 5.51 1.42 -26.58
CA GLY A 159 6.97 1.43 -26.71
C GLY A 159 7.49 0.35 -27.65
N SER A 160 6.96 -0.87 -27.57
CA SER A 160 7.32 -1.98 -28.47
C SER A 160 6.88 -1.72 -29.91
N GLY A 161 5.70 -1.12 -30.13
CA GLY A 161 5.27 -0.68 -31.46
C GLY A 161 6.17 0.39 -32.06
N PHE A 162 6.62 1.36 -31.26
CA PHE A 162 7.55 2.39 -31.69
C PHE A 162 8.94 1.82 -32.00
N ALA A 163 9.47 0.96 -31.12
CA ALA A 163 10.75 0.29 -31.30
C ALA A 163 10.76 -0.60 -32.56
N TRP A 164 9.68 -1.35 -32.80
CA TRP A 164 9.52 -2.16 -34.00
C TRP A 164 9.48 -1.31 -35.27
N ARG A 165 8.73 -0.20 -35.26
CA ARG A 165 8.67 0.73 -36.40
C ARG A 165 10.03 1.37 -36.69
N TRP A 166 10.73 1.85 -35.67
CA TRP A 166 12.08 2.41 -35.80
C TRP A 166 13.10 1.38 -36.30
N TYR A 167 13.02 0.15 -35.79
CA TYR A 167 13.86 -0.96 -36.24
C TYR A 167 13.61 -1.30 -37.72
N ARG A 168 12.35 -1.27 -38.14
CA ARG A 168 11.96 -1.48 -39.53
C ARG A 168 12.50 -0.38 -40.44
N ASP A 169 12.32 0.89 -40.06
CA ASP A 169 12.81 2.03 -40.85
C ASP A 169 14.33 1.98 -41.03
N ARG A 170 15.09 1.61 -39.98
CA ARG A 170 16.55 1.40 -40.09
C ARG A 170 16.96 0.24 -41.01
N ARG A 171 16.17 -0.83 -41.10
CA ARG A 171 16.45 -1.95 -42.01
C ARG A 171 16.07 -1.64 -43.46
N THR A 172 15.09 -0.77 -43.69
CA THR A 172 14.62 -0.44 -45.05
C THR A 172 15.37 0.71 -45.72
N GLY A 173 16.37 1.31 -45.06
CA GLY A 173 17.31 2.23 -45.70
C GLY A 173 16.72 3.60 -46.09
N PHE A 174 15.86 4.16 -45.25
CA PHE A 174 15.49 5.58 -45.31
C PHE A 174 16.35 6.43 -44.38
#